data_AF-A0A934AKS3-F1
#
_entry.id   AF-A0A934AKS3-F1
#
_cell.length_a   1.000
_cell.length_b   1.000
_cell.length_c   1.000
_cell.angle_alpha   90.00
_cell.angle_beta   90.00
_cell.angle_gamma   90.00
#
_symmetry.space_group_name_H-M   'P 1'
#
loop_
_entity.id
_entity.type
_entity.pdbx_description
1 polymer ?
#
loop_
_entity_poly.entity_id
_entity_poly.type
_entity_poly.pdbx_seq_one_letter_code
_entity_poly.pdbx_strand_id
1 'polypeptide(L)'
;MNLNNVNGTGDCFHCGLHIVPDADYRARIDGAERRFCCFGCQSVCSAIFEAGLQGYYQRTPEGTLLGPPPEPPKDVEIYDFDEVQQEFATGSGDVRDIHLLVEGIHCAACVWLIERGLQRVPGVQSA
;
A
#
# COMPACT_ATOMS: atom_id res chain seq x y z
N MET A 1 -3.23 4.10 -16.17
CA MET A 1 -4.00 2.99 -16.76
C MET A 1 -5.37 3.47 -17.19
N ASN A 2 -5.61 3.52 -18.50
CA ASN A 2 -6.94 3.79 -19.04
C ASN A 2 -7.83 2.59 -18.67
N LEU A 3 -8.95 2.83 -17.95
CA LEU A 3 -9.88 1.76 -17.53
C LEU A 3 -10.49 0.99 -18.72
N ASN A 4 -10.28 1.51 -19.94
CA ASN A 4 -10.79 0.99 -21.19
C ASN A 4 -9.88 -0.03 -21.89
N ASN A 5 -8.68 -0.34 -21.37
CA ASN A 5 -7.78 -1.28 -22.06
C ASN A 5 -6.95 -2.13 -21.09
N VAL A 6 -7.64 -2.96 -20.30
CA VAL A 6 -7.00 -4.11 -19.62
C VAL A 6 -6.67 -5.14 -20.70
N ASN A 7 -5.42 -5.17 -21.16
CA ASN A 7 -4.93 -6.26 -22.00
C ASN A 7 -4.85 -7.54 -21.16
N GLY A 8 -5.89 -8.37 -21.22
CA GLY A 8 -5.90 -9.76 -20.77
C GLY A 8 -6.66 -10.03 -19.47
N THR A 9 -7.56 -11.01 -19.51
CA THR A 9 -8.34 -11.53 -18.37
C THR A 9 -7.49 -12.16 -17.24
N GLY A 10 -6.16 -12.09 -17.33
CA GLY A 10 -5.18 -12.69 -16.45
C GLY A 10 -4.32 -11.70 -15.65
N ASP A 11 -4.52 -10.39 -15.81
CA ASP A 11 -3.66 -9.38 -15.16
C ASP A 11 -4.34 -8.71 -13.96
N CYS A 12 -3.53 -8.34 -12.97
CA CYS A 12 -3.96 -7.64 -11.77
C CYS A 12 -4.43 -6.24 -12.12
N PHE A 13 -5.66 -5.91 -11.74
CA PHE A 13 -6.26 -4.61 -12.02
C PHE A 13 -5.55 -3.44 -11.33
N HIS A 14 -4.86 -3.69 -10.21
CA HIS A 14 -4.15 -2.64 -9.48
C HIS A 14 -2.75 -2.42 -10.04
N CYS A 15 -1.93 -3.47 -10.12
CA CYS A 15 -0.49 -3.35 -10.39
C CYS A 15 -0.05 -3.73 -11.81
N GLY A 16 -0.92 -4.37 -12.59
CA GLY A 16 -0.63 -4.83 -13.95
C GLY A 16 0.18 -6.13 -14.05
N LEU A 17 0.54 -6.77 -12.93
CA LEU A 17 1.25 -8.07 -12.94
C LEU A 17 0.31 -9.24 -13.25
N HIS A 18 0.84 -10.33 -13.80
CA HIS A 18 0.10 -11.58 -14.02
C HIS A 18 -0.46 -12.15 -12.70
N ILE A 19 -1.70 -12.65 -12.78
CA ILE A 19 -2.37 -13.37 -11.71
C ILE A 19 -2.03 -14.86 -11.87
N VAL A 20 -1.39 -15.43 -10.86
CA VAL A 20 -1.14 -16.88 -10.82
C VAL A 20 -2.47 -17.65 -10.73
N PRO A 21 -2.59 -18.85 -11.32
CA PRO A 21 -3.86 -19.58 -11.41
C PRO A 21 -4.58 -19.79 -10.06
N ASP A 22 -3.82 -19.97 -8.98
CA ASP A 22 -4.35 -20.26 -7.64
C ASP A 22 -4.73 -19.01 -6.82
N ALA A 23 -4.48 -17.81 -7.36
CA ALA A 23 -4.86 -16.56 -6.70
C ALA A 23 -6.33 -16.21 -7.00
N ASP A 24 -7.16 -16.16 -5.95
CA ASP A 24 -8.59 -15.82 -6.04
C ASP A 24 -8.94 -14.54 -5.25
N TYR A 25 -8.21 -13.47 -5.52
CA TYR A 25 -8.49 -12.15 -4.93
C TYR A 25 -9.38 -11.34 -5.88
N ARG A 26 -10.59 -10.99 -5.42
CA ARG A 26 -11.61 -10.28 -6.20
C ARG A 26 -12.29 -9.19 -5.39
N ALA A 27 -12.66 -8.10 -6.05
CA ALA A 27 -13.50 -7.05 -5.47
C ALA A 27 -14.36 -6.38 -6.54
N ARG A 28 -15.51 -5.82 -6.13
CA ARG A 28 -16.32 -4.96 -7.00
C ARG A 28 -15.78 -3.53 -6.95
N ILE A 29 -15.19 -3.08 -8.05
CA ILE A 29 -14.57 -1.77 -8.20
C ILE A 29 -15.25 -1.06 -9.37
N ASP A 30 -15.77 0.15 -9.14
CA ASP A 30 -16.45 0.97 -10.15
C ASP A 30 -17.56 0.21 -10.91
N GLY A 31 -18.37 -0.55 -10.17
CA GLY A 31 -19.47 -1.36 -10.71
C GLY A 31 -19.05 -2.67 -11.40
N ALA A 32 -17.76 -2.95 -11.57
CA ALA A 32 -17.26 -4.16 -12.22
C ALA A 32 -16.52 -5.08 -11.23
N GLU A 33 -16.62 -6.40 -11.42
CA GLU A 33 -15.75 -7.34 -10.70
C GLU A 33 -14.33 -7.27 -11.27
N ARG A 34 -13.34 -7.05 -10.41
CA ARG A 34 -11.91 -6.97 -10.75
C ARG A 34 -11.13 -8.06 -10.03
N ARG A 35 -10.08 -8.57 -10.68
CA ARG A 35 -9.17 -9.59 -10.14
C ARG A 35 -7.82 -8.96 -9.74
N PHE A 36 -7.16 -9.57 -8.75
CA PHE A 36 -5.88 -9.10 -8.22
C PHE A 36 -4.90 -10.25 -8.02
N CYS A 37 -3.60 -9.96 -8.10
CA CYS A 37 -2.56 -10.97 -7.87
C CYS A 37 -2.39 -11.34 -6.38
N CYS A 38 -2.80 -10.46 -5.46
CA CYS A 38 -2.71 -10.67 -4.02
C CYS A 38 -3.75 -9.86 -3.25
N PHE A 39 -3.95 -10.19 -1.97
CA PHE A 39 -4.82 -9.45 -1.05
C PHE A 39 -4.43 -7.98 -0.89
N GLY A 40 -3.13 -7.66 -0.96
CA GLY A 40 -2.63 -6.28 -0.89
C GLY A 40 -3.13 -5.42 -2.05
N CYS A 41 -3.01 -5.92 -3.28
CA CYS A 41 -3.51 -5.23 -4.47
C CYS A 41 -5.03 -5.02 -4.44
N GLN A 42 -5.77 -6.02 -3.95
CA GLN A 42 -7.22 -5.89 -3.74
C GLN A 42 -7.54 -4.78 -2.73
N SER A 43 -6.88 -4.81 -1.56
CA SER A 43 -7.15 -3.89 -0.45
C SER A 43 -6.83 -2.44 -0.82
N VAL A 44 -5.68 -2.20 -1.43
CA VAL A 44 -5.26 -0.86 -1.85
C VAL A 44 -6.19 -0.33 -2.93
N CYS A 45 -6.54 -1.14 -3.93
CA CYS A 45 -7.48 -0.74 -4.97
C CYS A 45 -8.85 -0.36 -4.38
N SER A 46 -9.43 -1.21 -3.54
CA SER A 46 -10.70 -0.92 -2.88
C SER A 46 -10.64 0.39 -2.10
N ALA A 47 -9.59 0.59 -1.31
CA ALA A 47 -9.43 1.79 -0.50
C ALA A 47 -9.27 3.07 -1.35
N ILE A 48 -8.54 3.02 -2.47
CA ILE A 48 -8.44 4.15 -3.40
C ILE A 48 -9.81 4.54 -3.95
N PHE A 49 -10.63 3.56 -4.35
CA PHE A 49 -11.97 3.83 -4.89
C PHE A 49 -12.96 4.27 -3.82
N GLU A 50 -12.96 3.65 -2.63
CA GLU A 50 -13.79 4.06 -1.49
C GLU A 50 -13.50 5.50 -1.05
N ALA A 51 -12.23 5.93 -1.14
CA ALA A 51 -11.83 7.30 -0.83
C ALA A 51 -12.13 8.32 -1.95
N GLY A 52 -12.65 7.89 -3.10
CA GLY A 52 -12.89 8.78 -4.25
C GLY A 52 -11.60 9.25 -4.95
N LEU A 53 -10.51 8.48 -4.83
CA LEU A 53 -9.16 8.84 -5.28
C LEU A 53 -8.74 8.08 -6.55
N GLN A 54 -9.72 7.56 -7.31
CA GLN A 54 -9.51 6.83 -8.57
C GLN A 54 -8.74 7.62 -9.65
N GLY A 55 -8.60 8.94 -9.50
CA GLY A 55 -7.68 9.75 -10.31
C GLY A 55 -6.21 9.31 -10.23
N TYR A 56 -5.85 8.52 -9.21
CA TYR A 56 -4.58 7.79 -9.14
C TYR A 56 -4.26 7.05 -10.45
N TYR A 57 -5.22 6.26 -10.94
CA TYR A 57 -5.03 5.45 -12.14
C TYR A 57 -4.89 6.27 -13.42
N GLN A 58 -5.36 7.52 -13.44
CA GLN A 58 -5.21 8.42 -14.59
C GLN A 58 -3.79 9.03 -14.65
N ARG A 59 -3.10 9.14 -13.52
CA ARG A 59 -1.77 9.74 -13.40
C ARG A 59 -0.64 8.73 -13.57
N THR A 60 -0.93 7.44 -13.44
CA THR A 60 0.04 6.37 -13.74
C THR A 60 0.22 6.25 -15.25
N PRO A 61 1.43 6.46 -15.80
CA PRO A 61 1.70 6.30 -17.22
C PRO A 61 1.28 4.91 -17.71
N GLU A 62 0.83 4.85 -18.95
CA GLU A 62 0.38 3.61 -19.56
C GLU A 62 1.56 2.63 -19.69
N GLY A 63 1.35 1.37 -19.30
CA GLY A 63 2.38 0.33 -19.32
C GLY A 63 3.34 0.31 -18.12
N THR A 64 3.23 1.25 -17.16
CA THR A 64 4.02 1.17 -15.92
C THR A 64 3.47 0.09 -15.00
N LEU A 65 4.23 -0.98 -14.79
CA LEU A 65 3.96 -1.96 -13.75
C LEU A 65 4.22 -1.31 -12.39
N LEU A 66 3.24 -1.38 -11.49
CA LEU A 66 3.50 -1.13 -10.08
C LEU A 66 4.16 -2.40 -9.57
N GLY A 67 5.49 -2.40 -9.50
CA GLY A 67 6.23 -3.54 -8.96
C GLY A 67 5.71 -3.91 -7.58
N PRO A 68 5.88 -5.18 -7.15
CA PRO A 68 5.55 -5.54 -5.77
C PRO A 68 6.28 -4.59 -4.82
N PRO A 69 5.72 -4.33 -3.61
CA PRO A 69 6.47 -3.61 -2.59
C PRO A 69 7.85 -4.27 -2.43
N PRO A 70 8.91 -3.48 -2.21
CA PRO A 70 10.25 -4.02 -2.05
C PRO A 70 10.27 -5.09 -0.95
N GLU A 71 11.13 -6.09 -1.10
CA GLU A 71 11.32 -7.06 -0.02
C GLU A 71 11.78 -6.29 1.24
N PRO A 72 11.16 -6.56 2.39
CA PRO A 72 11.59 -5.94 3.64
C PRO A 72 13.06 -6.30 3.93
N PRO A 73 13.81 -5.43 4.61
CA PRO A 73 15.17 -5.73 5.06
C PRO A 73 15.21 -7.06 5.82
N LYS A 74 16.29 -7.84 5.69
CA LYS A 74 16.40 -9.12 6.40
C LYS A 74 16.57 -8.95 7.90
N ASP A 75 17.15 -7.82 8.32
CA ASP A 75 17.56 -7.59 9.70
C ASP A 75 16.67 -6.55 10.39
N VAL A 76 15.34 -6.66 10.23
CA VAL A 76 14.39 -5.72 10.86
C VAL A 76 14.48 -5.72 12.39
N GLU A 77 14.92 -6.84 12.97
CA GLU A 77 15.08 -7.02 14.42
C GLU A 77 16.09 -6.04 15.03
N ILE A 78 17.00 -5.47 14.22
CA ILE A 78 17.95 -4.45 14.68
C ILE A 78 17.21 -3.20 15.20
N TYR A 79 16.02 -2.90 14.66
CA TYR A 79 15.22 -1.75 15.10
C TYR A 79 14.55 -1.96 16.47
N ASP A 80 14.59 -3.18 17.03
CA ASP A 80 14.08 -3.48 18.37
C ASP A 80 15.13 -3.20 19.47
N PHE A 81 16.39 -2.95 19.11
CA PHE A 81 17.44 -2.61 20.08
C PHE A 81 17.28 -1.19 20.62
N ASP A 82 17.38 -1.03 21.93
CA ASP A 82 17.22 0.26 22.62
C ASP A 82 18.22 1.30 22.09
N GLU A 83 19.47 0.91 21.81
CA GLU A 83 20.50 1.81 21.29
C GLU A 83 20.11 2.38 19.92
N VAL A 84 19.48 1.57 19.06
CA VAL A 84 19.01 2.00 17.74
C VAL A 84 17.78 2.90 17.90
N GLN A 85 16.83 2.53 18.75
CA GLN A 85 15.63 3.34 18.96
C GLN A 85 15.93 4.73 19.52
N GLN A 86 16.93 4.86 20.38
CA GLN A 86 17.33 6.15 20.95
C GLN A 86 17.81 7.16 19.89
N GLU A 87 18.28 6.71 18.72
CA GLU A 87 18.69 7.60 17.63
C GLU A 87 17.51 8.16 16.83
N PHE A 88 16.35 7.47 16.81
CA PHE A 88 15.22 7.80 15.94
C PHE A 88 13.93 8.17 16.69
N ALA A 89 13.81 7.76 17.95
CA ALA A 89 12.64 8.03 18.77
C ALA A 89 12.95 9.07 19.85
N THR A 90 12.00 9.98 20.04
CA THR A 90 12.01 10.99 21.10
C THR A 90 10.93 10.70 22.14
N GLY A 91 11.10 11.25 23.34
CA GLY A 91 10.18 11.03 24.45
C GLY A 91 10.78 10.16 25.56
N SER A 92 10.13 10.16 26.72
CA SER A 92 10.57 9.41 27.90
C SER A 92 9.38 8.69 28.54
N GLY A 93 9.53 7.39 28.82
CA GLY A 93 8.49 6.55 29.42
C GLY A 93 7.92 5.53 28.43
N ASP A 94 6.65 5.15 28.63
CA ASP A 94 5.98 4.09 27.86
C ASP A 94 5.50 4.54 26.47
N VAL A 95 5.56 5.84 26.18
CA VAL A 95 5.16 6.43 24.90
C VAL A 95 6.36 7.14 24.28
N ARG A 96 6.61 6.86 23.01
CA ARG A 96 7.70 7.43 22.22
C ARG A 96 7.16 7.94 20.89
N ASP A 97 7.76 9.02 20.41
CA ASP A 97 7.44 9.64 19.12
C ASP A 97 8.58 9.38 18.13
N ILE A 98 8.25 9.06 16.89
CA ILE A 98 9.21 8.83 15.81
C ILE A 98 8.81 9.61 14.56
N HIS A 99 9.80 10.18 13.87
CA HIS A 99 9.60 10.82 12.57
C HIS A 99 10.13 9.93 11.45
N LEU A 100 9.21 9.40 10.63
CA LEU A 100 9.55 8.55 9.50
C LEU A 100 9.43 9.33 8.20
N LEU A 101 10.50 9.35 7.41
CA LEU A 101 10.45 9.85 6.05
C LEU A 101 9.91 8.75 5.13
N VAL A 102 8.83 9.04 4.42
CA VAL A 102 8.21 8.10 3.47
C VAL A 102 8.42 8.60 2.05
N GLU A 103 9.10 7.79 1.25
CA GLU A 103 9.27 8.03 -0.19
C GLU A 103 8.12 7.43 -0.99
N GLY A 104 7.98 7.84 -2.27
CA GLY A 104 6.96 7.28 -3.17
C GLY A 104 5.52 7.73 -2.87
N ILE A 105 5.33 8.82 -2.12
CA ILE A 105 4.01 9.45 -1.95
C ILE A 105 3.64 10.17 -3.24
N HIS A 106 2.61 9.66 -3.94
CA HIS A 106 2.18 10.19 -5.23
C HIS A 106 0.83 10.92 -5.20
N CYS A 107 0.05 10.77 -4.12
CA CYS A 107 -1.20 11.50 -3.93
C CYS A 107 -1.64 11.51 -2.45
N ALA A 108 -2.63 12.35 -2.12
CA ALA A 108 -3.20 12.43 -0.77
C ALA A 108 -3.82 11.10 -0.29
N ALA A 109 -4.19 10.19 -1.21
CA ALA A 109 -4.64 8.84 -0.86
C ALA A 109 -3.57 8.03 -0.14
N CYS A 110 -2.31 8.18 -0.58
CA CYS A 110 -1.19 7.46 0.01
C CYS A 110 -1.02 7.85 1.48
N VAL A 111 -1.12 9.14 1.79
CA VAL A 111 -1.04 9.66 3.16
C VAL A 111 -2.17 9.08 4.02
N TRP A 112 -3.42 9.20 3.56
CA TRP A 112 -4.57 8.66 4.30
C TRP A 112 -4.46 7.15 4.53
N LEU A 113 -3.98 6.38 3.55
CA LEU A 113 -3.77 4.94 3.67
C LEU A 113 -2.71 4.59 4.72
N ILE A 114 -1.60 5.33 4.75
CA ILE A 114 -0.51 5.15 5.72
C ILE A 114 -1.04 5.44 7.13
N GLU A 115 -1.66 6.60 7.35
CA GLU A 115 -2.22 7.00 8.64
C GLU A 115 -3.26 5.99 9.14
N ARG A 116 -4.20 5.60 8.28
CA ARG A 116 -5.26 4.62 8.62
C ARG A 116 -4.70 3.23 8.91
N GLY A 117 -3.63 2.84 8.24
CA GLY A 117 -2.92 1.59 8.47
C GLY A 117 -2.21 1.59 9.82
N LEU A 118 -1.41 2.63 10.09
CA LEU A 118 -0.66 2.79 11.34
C LEU A 118 -1.59 2.85 12.56
N GLN A 119 -2.71 3.56 12.48
CA GLN A 119 -3.71 3.63 13.55
C GLN A 119 -4.34 2.27 13.93
N ARG A 120 -4.17 1.23 13.11
CA ARG A 120 -4.64 -0.13 13.40
C ARG A 120 -3.58 -1.01 14.07
N VAL A 121 -2.33 -0.56 14.13
CA VAL A 121 -1.23 -1.30 14.74
C VAL A 121 -1.31 -1.18 16.26
N PRO A 122 -1.34 -2.29 17.02
CA PRO A 122 -1.35 -2.23 18.48
C PRO A 122 -0.15 -1.42 19.01
N GLY A 123 -0.43 -0.48 19.93
CA GLY A 123 0.59 0.39 20.52
C GLY A 123 0.77 1.74 19.81
N VAL A 124 0.28 1.91 18.57
CA VAL A 124 0.26 3.22 17.91
C VAL A 124 -0.89 4.06 18.48
N GLN A 125 -0.56 5.19 19.10
CA GLN A 125 -1.55 6.11 19.67
C GLN A 125 -2.04 7.16 18.67
N SER A 126 -1.15 7.61 17.78
CA SER A 126 -1.45 8.54 16.70
C SER A 126 -0.49 8.31 15.54
N ALA A 127 -0.99 8.52 14.32
CA ALA A 127 -0.23 8.54 13.08
C ALA A 127 -0.90 9.52 12.12
#